data_AF-A0AAV6ATD3-F1
#
_entry.id   AF-A0AAV6ATD3-F1
#
_cell.length_a   1.000
_cell.length_b   1.000
_cell.length_c   1.000
_cell.angle_alpha   90.00
_cell.angle_beta   90.00
_cell.angle_gamma   90.00
#
_symmetry.space_group_name_H-M   'P 1'
#
loop_
_entity.id
_entity.type
_entity.pdbx_description
1 polymer ?
#
loop_
_entity_poly.entity_id
_entity_poly.type
_entity_poly.pdbx_seq_one_letter_code
_entity_poly.pdbx_strand_id
1 'polypeptide(L)' 'LDRLDVTADGTEVRIAASARSFLHNQVRSMVGSLKLVGEGKWSAGNLRAALEARDRAACGPVAPARGLYLERVDY' A
#
# COMPACT_ATOMS: atom_id res chain seq x y z
N LEU A 1 -5.52 -0.12 -10.95
CA LEU A 1 -4.35 0.44 -10.26
C LEU A 1 -3.32 0.61 -11.34
N ASP A 2 -2.94 1.85 -11.61
CA ASP A 2 -2.19 2.21 -12.80
C ASP A 2 -0.71 2.41 -12.44
N ARG A 3 -0.43 2.84 -11.21
CA ARG A 3 0.93 2.97 -10.65
C ARG A 3 0.94 2.65 -9.16
N LEU A 4 2.02 2.02 -8.71
CA LEU A 4 2.35 1.85 -7.30
C LEU A 4 3.87 1.84 -7.15
N ASP A 5 4.42 2.96 -6.72
CA ASP A 5 5.86 3.13 -6.56
C ASP A 5 6.25 3.27 -5.10
N VAL A 6 7.42 2.75 -4.77
CA VAL A 6 8.04 2.88 -3.46
C VAL A 6 9.41 3.50 -3.64
N THR A 7 9.64 4.64 -2.98
CA THR A 7 10.93 5.34 -2.99
C THR A 7 11.39 5.59 -1.58
N ALA A 8 12.68 5.37 -1.32
CA ALA A 8 13.32 5.75 -0.06
C ALA A 8 14.08 7.07 -0.26
N ASP A 9 13.83 8.03 0.63
CA ASP A 9 14.46 9.35 0.65
C ASP A 9 14.98 9.61 2.07
N GLY A 10 16.26 9.33 2.28
CA GLY A 10 16.88 9.39 3.61
C GLY A 10 16.20 8.45 4.60
N THR A 11 15.50 9.03 5.58
CA THR A 11 14.78 8.30 6.64
C THR A 11 13.29 8.09 6.33
N GLU A 12 12.80 8.61 5.20
CA GLU A 12 11.41 8.52 4.79
C GLU A 12 11.23 7.49 3.66
N VAL A 13 10.16 6.70 3.74
CA VAL A 13 9.70 5.85 2.63
C VAL A 13 8.39 6.43 2.11
N ARG A 14 8.39 6.84 0.84
CA ARG A 14 7.19 7.34 0.15
C ARG A 14 6.59 6.24 -0.72
N ILE A 15 5.27 6.10 -0.65
CA ILE A 15 4.50 5.18 -1.49
C ILE A 15 3.50 6.00 -2.29
N ALA A 16 3.69 6.05 -3.60
CA ALA A 16 2.82 6.77 -4.52
C ALA A 16 1.91 5.77 -5.25
N ALA A 17 0.59 6.00 -5.22
CA ALA A 17 -0.39 5.16 -5.90
C ALA A 17 -1.29 6.01 -6.80
N SER A 18 -1.51 5.58 -8.04
CA SER A 18 -2.48 6.20 -8.94
C SER A 18 -3.44 5.17 -9.53
N ALA A 19 -4.70 5.54 -9.65
CA ALA A 19 -5.76 4.75 -10.25
C ALA A 19 -6.93 5.65 -10.63
N ARG A 20 -7.76 5.21 -11.59
CA ARG A 20 -9.08 5.83 -11.86
C ARG A 20 -9.95 5.96 -10.60
N SER A 21 -9.91 4.97 -9.71
CA SER A 21 -10.64 4.97 -8.45
C SER A 21 -10.00 4.03 -7.43
N PHE A 22 -10.30 4.26 -6.15
CA PHE A 22 -9.86 3.44 -5.03
C PHE A 22 -11.06 3.02 -4.17
N LEU A 23 -11.03 1.79 -3.66
CA LEU A 23 -11.98 1.31 -2.66
C LEU A 23 -11.69 1.95 -1.30
N HIS A 24 -12.69 1.92 -0.41
CA HIS A 24 -12.54 2.44 0.95
C HIS A 24 -11.36 1.77 1.68
N ASN A 25 -10.40 2.59 2.12
CA ASN A 25 -9.12 2.21 2.74
C ASN A 25 -8.16 1.38 1.88
N GLN A 26 -8.39 1.21 0.57
CA GLN A 26 -7.54 0.36 -0.29
C GLN A 26 -6.06 0.74 -0.19
N VAL A 27 -5.74 2.03 -0.36
CA VAL A 27 -4.36 2.53 -0.29
C VAL A 27 -3.72 2.22 1.06
N ARG A 28 -4.45 2.46 2.16
CA ARG A 28 -3.94 2.24 3.52
C ARG A 28 -3.74 0.75 3.83
N SER A 29 -4.56 -0.14 3.29
CA SER A 29 -4.39 -1.59 3.40
C SER A 29 -3.18 -2.09 2.60
N MET A 30 -2.95 -1.56 1.40
CA MET A 30 -1.75 -1.87 0.61
C MET A 30 -0.48 -1.41 1.32
N VAL A 31 -0.44 -0.16 1.80
CA VAL A 31 0.69 0.41 2.55
C VAL A 31 0.99 -0.40 3.82
N GLY A 32 -0.05 -0.80 4.55
CA GLY A 32 0.09 -1.64 5.74
C GLY A 32 0.75 -2.99 5.46
N SER A 33 0.37 -3.62 4.35
CA SER A 33 0.95 -4.90 3.90
C SER A 33 2.40 -4.73 3.44
N LEU A 34 2.68 -3.69 2.65
CA LEU A 34 4.04 -3.37 2.19
C LEU A 34 4.99 -3.06 3.36
N LYS A 35 4.50 -2.38 4.40
CA LYS A 35 5.26 -2.13 5.63
C LYS A 35 5.71 -3.43 6.30
N LEU A 36 4.85 -4.45 6.36
CA LEU A 36 5.23 -5.75 6.94
C LEU A 36 6.32 -6.44 6.12
N VAL A 37 6.32 -6.27 4.79
CA VAL A 37 7.39 -6.78 3.92
C VAL A 37 8.69 -6.00 4.16
N GLY A 38 8.63 -4.66 4.21
CA GLY A 38 9.79 -3.81 4.49
C GLY A 38 10.41 -4.05 5.87
N GLU A 39 9.60 -4.44 6.86
CA GLU A 39 10.05 -4.84 8.20
C GLU A 39 10.56 -6.30 8.27
N GLY A 40 10.51 -7.06 7.18
CA GLY A 40 10.91 -8.46 7.14
C GLY A 40 9.94 -9.43 7.84
N LYS A 41 8.77 -8.95 8.31
CA LYS A 41 7.74 -9.77 8.94
C LYS A 41 6.98 -10.61 7.92
N TRP A 42 6.82 -10.10 6.71
CA TRP A 42 6.24 -10.79 5.58
C TRP A 42 7.27 -11.01 4.47
N SER A 43 7.22 -12.19 3.84
CA SER A 43 7.91 -12.40 2.58
C SER A 43 7.12 -11.77 1.42
N ALA A 44 7.77 -11.61 0.27
CA ALA A 44 7.08 -11.26 -0.97
C ALA A 44 5.99 -12.29 -1.34
N GLY A 45 6.18 -13.56 -0.97
CA GLY A 45 5.19 -14.62 -1.14
C GLY A 45 3.93 -14.40 -0.29
N ASN A 46 4.09 -13.95 0.96
CA ASN A 46 2.94 -13.60 1.81
C ASN A 46 2.13 -12.46 1.22
N LEU A 47 2.80 -11.41 0.70
CA LEU A 47 2.12 -10.30 0.03
C LEU A 47 1.38 -10.76 -1.22
N ARG A 48 2.00 -11.63 -2.03
CA ARG A 48 1.36 -12.24 -3.20
C ARG A 48 0.11 -13.03 -2.81
N ALA A 49 0.20 -13.87 -1.79
CA ALA A 49 -0.92 -14.65 -1.30
C ALA A 49 -2.07 -13.75 -0.81
N ALA A 50 -1.77 -12.66 -0.10
CA ALA A 50 -2.77 -11.69 0.34
C ALA A 50 -3.48 -11.00 -0.83
N LEU A 51 -2.76 -10.67 -1.90
CA LEU A 51 -3.33 -10.11 -3.13
C LEU A 51 -4.22 -11.13 -3.87
N GLU A 52 -3.76 -12.38 -3.97
CA GLU A 52 -4.48 -13.46 -4.65
C GLU A 52 -5.74 -13.88 -3.90
N ALA A 53 -5.76 -13.78 -2.57
CA ALA A 53 -6.93 -14.05 -1.74
C ALA A 53 -8.13 -13.15 -2.07
N ARG A 54 -7.90 -11.95 -2.65
CA ARG A 54 -8.93 -10.94 -2.95
C ARG A 54 -9.81 -10.61 -1.74
N ASP A 55 -9.25 -10.78 -0.54
CA ASP A 55 -9.91 -10.56 0.74
C ASP A 55 -9.16 -9.50 1.52
N ARG A 56 -9.89 -8.50 2.00
CA ARG A 56 -9.33 -7.42 2.81
C ARG A 56 -8.80 -7.93 4.14
N ALA A 57 -9.39 -8.99 4.71
CA ALA A 57 -8.90 -9.58 5.96
C ALA A 57 -7.53 -10.24 5.81
N ALA A 58 -7.14 -10.62 4.58
CA ALA A 58 -5.82 -11.18 4.28
C ALA A 58 -4.73 -10.10 4.18
N CYS A 59 -5.08 -8.81 4.09
CA CYS A 59 -4.11 -7.72 4.07
C CYS A 59 -3.49 -7.50 5.46
N GLY A 60 -2.32 -6.86 5.46
CA GLY A 60 -1.73 -6.32 6.69
C GLY A 60 -2.62 -5.26 7.35
N PRO A 61 -2.27 -4.84 8.58
CA PRO A 61 -3.04 -3.86 9.34
C PRO A 61 -3.15 -2.54 8.57
N VAL A 62 -4.32 -1.92 8.62
CA VAL A 62 -4.58 -0.66 7.91
C VAL A 62 -3.62 0.42 8.42
N ALA A 63 -2.80 0.99 7.52
CA ALA A 63 -1.85 2.05 7.88
C ALA A 63 -2.58 3.27 8.48
N PRO A 64 -1.97 4.05 9.40
CA PRO A 64 -2.59 5.26 9.95
C PRO A 64 -2.99 6.28 8.87
N ALA A 65 -4.09 7.02 9.08
CA ALA A 65 -4.58 7.99 8.09
C ALA A 65 -3.66 9.22 7.93
N ARG A 66 -2.97 9.63 9.00
CA ARG A 66 -2.14 10.86 9.03
C ARG A 66 -0.99 10.91 8.02
N GLY A 67 -0.61 9.77 7.43
CA GLY A 67 0.45 9.70 6.41
C GLY A 67 -0.06 9.65 4.98
N LEU A 68 -1.39 9.68 4.77
CA LEU A 68 -2.00 9.65 3.44
C LEU A 68 -2.44 11.06 3.05
N TYR A 69 -2.04 11.50 1.88
CA TYR A 69 -2.49 12.76 1.27
C TYR A 69 -2.76 12.54 -0.23
N LEU A 70 -3.65 13.35 -0.80
CA LEU A 70 -3.91 13.38 -2.23
C LEU A 70 -2.88 14.28 -2.90
N GLU A 71 -2.11 13.72 -3.84
CA GLU A 71 -1.04 14.47 -4.53
C GLU A 71 -1.51 15.14 -5.83
N ARG A 72 -2.29 14.42 -6.66
CA ARG A 72 -2.71 14.89 -8.00
C ARG A 72 -4.04 14.29 -8.43
N VAL A 73 -4.77 15.02 -9.28
CA VAL A 73 -5.94 14.56 -10.03
C VAL A 73 -5.72 14.93 -11.50
N ASP A 74 -5.77 13.93 -12.39
CA ASP A 74 -5.66 14.12 -13.83
C ASP A 74 -7.06 14.30 -14.45
N TYR A 75 -7.22 15.20 -15.43
CA TYR A 75 -8.49 15.55 -16.09
C TYR A 75 -8.48 15.23 -17.59
#